data_AF-A0A2R6S6V5-F1
#
_entry.id   AF-A0A2R6S6V5-F1
#
_cell.length_a   1.000
_cell.length_b   1.000
_cell.length_c   1.000
_cell.angle_alpha   90.00
_cell.angle_beta   90.00
_cell.angle_gamma   90.00
#
_symmetry.space_group_name_H-M   'P 1'
#
loop_
_entity.id
_entity.type
_entity.pdbx_description
1 polymer ?
#
loop_
_entity_poly.entity_id
_entity_poly.type
_entity_poly.pdbx_seq_one_letter_code
_entity_poly.pdbx_strand_id
1 'polypeptide(L)'
;MTASVTGYSIIQGFTSTLDTMLPSAWTSSQPKLVGLWSQRMAVVMAACLIYLNYQPIMLIWLSAESILLGLKQDPEVAHLAGIYLKYALIGLPAYAFNSISR
;
A
#
# COMPACT_ATOMS: atom_id res chain seq x y z
N MET A 1 9.08 -10.00 1.57
CA MET A 1 9.60 -9.27 0.39
C MET A 1 8.51 -8.98 -0.63
N THR A 2 7.76 -9.98 -1.12
CA THR A 2 6.70 -9.78 -2.14
C THR A 2 5.65 -8.75 -1.72
N ALA A 3 5.21 -8.78 -0.46
CA ALA A 3 4.25 -7.80 0.07
C ALA A 3 4.79 -6.37 0.08
N SER A 4 6.06 -6.22 0.44
CA SER A 4 6.79 -4.95 0.45
C SER A 4 6.86 -4.32 -0.94
N VAL A 5 7.24 -5.12 -1.94
CA VAL A 5 7.43 -4.64 -3.31
C VAL A 5 6.10 -4.33 -4.01
N THR A 6 5.08 -5.16 -3.79
CA THR A 6 3.82 -5.06 -4.53
C THR A 6 2.82 -4.08 -3.92
N GLY A 7 2.83 -3.87 -2.61
CA GLY A 7 1.87 -2.98 -1.92
C GLY A 7 2.52 -1.80 -1.21
N TYR A 8 3.49 -2.06 -0.33
CA TYR A 8 4.05 -1.03 0.54
C TYR A 8 4.86 0.03 -0.21
N SER A 9 5.57 -0.34 -1.29
CA SER A 9 6.34 0.60 -2.12
C SER A 9 5.48 1.72 -2.72
N ILE A 10 4.23 1.43 -3.08
CA ILE A 10 3.31 2.42 -3.67
C ILE A 10 2.91 3.44 -2.61
N ILE A 11 2.48 2.97 -1.42
CA ILE A 11 2.13 3.81 -0.26
C ILE A 11 3.32 4.71 0.09
N GLN A 12 4.52 4.14 0.12
CA GLN A 12 5.74 4.87 0.46
C GLN A 12 6.12 5.91 -0.61
N GLY A 13 5.90 5.62 -1.90
CA GLY A 13 6.11 6.58 -2.98
C GLY A 13 5.18 7.80 -2.89
N PHE A 14 3.90 7.57 -2.58
CA PHE A 14 2.95 8.67 -2.37
C PHE A 14 3.29 9.50 -1.12
N THR A 15 3.68 8.85 -0.02
CA THR A 15 4.08 9.53 1.23
C THR A 15 5.32 10.40 1.01
N SER A 16 6.34 9.87 0.32
CA SER A 16 7.56 10.62 -0.01
C SER A 16 7.28 11.85 -0.90
N THR A 17 6.32 11.72 -1.82
CA THR A 17 5.88 12.86 -2.65
C THR A 17 5.17 13.91 -1.80
N LEU A 18 4.34 13.49 -0.84
CA LEU A 18 3.65 14.38 0.10
C LEU A 18 4.67 15.19 0.92
N ASP A 19 5.71 14.56 1.45
CA ASP A 19 6.79 15.20 2.20
C ASP A 19 7.50 16.29 1.40
N THR A 20 7.56 16.14 0.08
CA THR A 20 8.15 17.15 -0.83
C THR A 20 7.17 18.27 -1.17
N MET A 21 5.87 17.96 -1.33
CA MET A 21 4.85 18.93 -1.72
C MET A 21 4.37 19.81 -0.57
N LEU A 22 4.29 19.31 0.66
CA LEU A 22 3.78 20.06 1.81
C LEU A 22 4.61 21.32 2.15
N PRO A 23 5.96 21.27 2.21
CA PRO A 23 6.78 22.46 2.45
C PRO A 23 6.65 23.50 1.32
N SER A 24 6.54 23.03 0.08
CA SER A 24 6.38 23.87 -1.10
C SER A 24 5.04 24.61 -1.09
N ALA A 25 3.96 23.93 -0.68
CA ALA A 25 2.64 24.53 -0.52
C ALA A 25 2.57 25.48 0.70
N TRP A 26 3.32 25.19 1.78
CA TRP A 26 3.40 26.04 2.97
C TRP A 26 4.10 27.37 2.71
N THR A 27 5.17 27.36 1.92
CA THR A 27 5.97 28.55 1.59
C THR A 27 5.33 29.41 0.50
N SER A 28 4.23 28.93 -0.11
CA SER A 28 3.46 29.67 -1.11
C SER A 28 2.63 30.79 -0.49
N SER A 29 2.11 31.68 -1.31
CA SER A 29 1.22 32.79 -0.91
C SER A 29 -0.14 32.31 -0.33
N GLN A 30 -0.42 31.01 -0.35
CA GLN A 30 -1.68 30.42 0.13
C GLN A 30 -1.47 29.15 0.98
N PRO A 31 -0.98 29.28 2.23
CA PRO A 31 -0.72 28.13 3.13
C PRO A 31 -1.97 27.32 3.47
N LYS A 32 -3.18 27.87 3.26
CA LYS A 32 -4.45 27.12 3.41
C LYS A 32 -4.57 25.93 2.43
N LEU A 33 -3.83 25.93 1.31
CA LEU A 33 -3.83 24.80 0.38
C LEU A 33 -3.17 23.54 0.96
N VAL A 34 -2.33 23.66 1.98
CA VAL A 34 -1.62 22.52 2.59
C VAL A 34 -2.61 21.48 3.12
N GLY A 35 -3.66 21.91 3.83
CA GLY A 35 -4.71 21.02 4.32
C GLY A 35 -5.53 20.37 3.19
N LEU A 36 -5.81 21.13 2.12
CA LEU A 36 -6.55 20.62 0.97
C LEU A 36 -5.73 19.58 0.19
N TRP A 37 -4.42 19.79 0.03
CA TRP A 37 -3.53 18.82 -0.62
C TRP A 37 -3.38 17.55 0.21
N SER A 38 -3.25 17.66 1.53
CA SER A 38 -3.20 16.51 2.43
C SER A 38 -4.49 15.67 2.35
N GLN A 39 -5.66 16.32 2.38
CA GLN A 39 -6.95 15.63 2.22
C GLN A 39 -7.10 14.96 0.85
N ARG A 40 -6.73 15.65 -0.25
CA ARG A 40 -6.77 15.07 -1.60
C ARG A 40 -5.87 13.86 -1.73
N MET A 41 -4.65 13.93 -1.18
CA MET A 41 -3.72 12.82 -1.23
C MET A 41 -4.18 11.65 -0.36
N ALA A 42 -4.82 11.91 0.78
CA ALA A 42 -5.45 10.86 1.60
C ALA A 42 -6.57 10.13 0.84
N VAL A 43 -7.42 10.86 0.11
CA VAL A 43 -8.47 10.27 -0.74
C VAL A 43 -7.87 9.47 -1.89
N VAL A 44 -6.83 10.01 -2.55
CA VAL A 44 -6.13 9.29 -3.63
C VAL A 44 -5.45 8.03 -3.12
N MET A 45 -4.80 8.07 -1.95
CA MET A 45 -4.20 6.89 -1.33
C MET A 45 -5.26 5.87 -0.92
N ALA A 46 -6.37 6.29 -0.31
CA ALA A 46 -7.49 5.41 0.03
C ALA A 46 -8.10 4.78 -1.23
N ALA A 47 -8.31 5.56 -2.29
CA ALA A 47 -8.80 5.07 -3.58
C ALA A 47 -7.78 4.13 -4.25
N CYS A 48 -6.49 4.43 -4.20
CA CYS A 48 -5.46 3.57 -4.76
C CYS A 48 -5.34 2.24 -3.99
N LEU A 49 -5.54 2.28 -2.67
CA LEU A 49 -5.61 1.09 -1.84
C LEU A 49 -6.86 0.26 -2.18
N ILE A 50 -8.03 0.89 -2.21
CA ILE A 50 -9.34 0.22 -2.32
C ILE A 50 -9.67 -0.21 -3.75
N TYR A 51 -9.40 0.63 -4.75
CA TYR A 51 -9.82 0.40 -6.14
C TYR A 51 -8.73 -0.15 -7.05
N LEU A 52 -7.46 0.25 -6.86
CA LEU A 52 -6.39 -0.01 -7.84
C LEU A 52 -5.45 -1.14 -7.41
N ASN A 53 -5.15 -1.25 -6.11
CA ASN A 53 -4.30 -2.31 -5.58
C ASN A 53 -5.09 -3.50 -5.02
N TYR A 54 -6.25 -3.28 -4.37
CA TYR A 54 -6.95 -4.36 -3.69
C TYR A 54 -7.30 -5.53 -4.62
N GLN A 55 -7.72 -5.25 -5.87
CA GLN A 55 -8.24 -6.31 -6.74
C GLN A 55 -7.16 -7.24 -7.35
N PRO A 56 -6.08 -6.75 -8.00
CA PRO A 56 -5.05 -7.62 -8.55
C PRO A 56 -4.11 -8.18 -7.47
N ILE A 57 -3.76 -7.40 -6.44
CA ILE A 57 -2.86 -7.89 -5.37
C ILE A 57 -3.57 -8.94 -4.51
N MET A 58 -4.87 -8.78 -4.17
CA MET A 58 -5.59 -9.84 -3.46
C MET A 58 -5.64 -11.12 -4.27
N LEU A 59 -5.93 -11.04 -5.57
CA LEU A 59 -6.00 -12.21 -6.42
C LEU A 59 -4.65 -12.96 -6.43
N ILE A 60 -3.54 -12.22 -6.53
CA ILE A 60 -2.19 -12.78 -6.51
C ILE A 60 -1.84 -13.34 -5.12
N TRP A 61 -2.23 -12.67 -4.03
CA TRP A 61 -1.90 -13.09 -2.66
C TRP A 61 -2.78 -14.24 -2.17
N LEU A 62 -4.05 -14.29 -2.60
CA LEU A 62 -4.94 -15.42 -2.37
C LEU A 62 -4.54 -16.65 -3.20
N SER A 63 -4.03 -16.42 -4.41
CA SER A 63 -3.51 -17.48 -5.27
C SER A 63 -2.01 -17.75 -5.05
N ALA A 64 -1.39 -17.15 -4.04
CA ALA A 64 0.06 -17.26 -3.80
C ALA A 64 0.47 -18.71 -3.52
N GLU A 65 -0.37 -19.47 -2.81
CA GLU A 65 -0.18 -20.89 -2.55
C GLU A 65 -0.12 -21.68 -3.86
N SER A 66 -1.08 -21.46 -4.77
CA SER A 66 -1.12 -22.11 -6.10
C SER A 66 0.05 -21.69 -7.00
N ILE A 67 0.46 -20.42 -6.95
CA ILE A 67 1.62 -19.91 -7.71
C ILE A 67 2.91 -20.57 -7.20
N LEU A 68 3.10 -20.64 -5.89
CA LEU A 68 4.28 -21.27 -5.27
C LEU A 68 4.32 -22.78 -5.52
N LEU A 69 3.17 -23.47 -5.45
CA LEU A 69 3.06 -24.88 -5.83
C LEU A 69 3.38 -25.10 -7.33
N GLY A 70 2.95 -24.19 -8.20
CA GLY A 70 3.30 -24.21 -9.64
C GLY A 70 4.79 -23.99 -9.91
N LEU A 71 5.49 -23.26 -9.04
CA LEU A 71 6.94 -23.09 -9.03
C LEU A 71 7.70 -24.28 -8.40
N LYS A 72 7.00 -25.38 -8.05
CA LYS A 72 7.55 -26.57 -7.36
C LYS A 72 8.16 -26.25 -6.00
N GLN A 73 7.62 -25.28 -5.26
CA GLN A 73 7.97 -25.07 -3.86
C GLN A 73 7.38 -26.15 -2.95
N ASP A 74 7.99 -26.31 -1.77
CA ASP A 74 7.50 -27.23 -0.75
C ASP A 74 6.06 -26.88 -0.33
N PRO A 75 5.15 -27.87 -0.23
CA PRO A 75 3.74 -27.62 0.08
C PRO A 75 3.53 -26.93 1.44
N GLU A 76 4.32 -27.30 2.45
CA GLU A 76 4.27 -26.65 3.77
C GLU A 76 4.69 -25.17 3.70
N VAL A 77 5.75 -24.86 2.94
CA VAL A 77 6.25 -23.49 2.78
C VAL A 77 5.24 -22.64 2.00
N ALA A 78 4.65 -23.20 0.94
CA ALA A 78 3.62 -22.53 0.16
C ALA A 78 2.37 -22.21 0.99
N HIS A 79 1.96 -23.15 1.85
CA HIS A 79 0.82 -22.98 2.75
C HIS A 79 1.06 -21.89 3.80
N LEU A 80 2.21 -21.94 4.50
CA LEU A 80 2.59 -20.94 5.49
C LEU A 80 2.74 -19.55 4.86
N ALA A 81 3.31 -19.46 3.65
CA ALA A 81 3.43 -18.20 2.92
C ALA A 81 2.05 -17.63 2.53
N GLY A 82 1.11 -18.48 2.09
CA GLY A 82 -0.26 -18.09 1.79
C GLY A 82 -1.01 -17.56 3.02
N ILE A 83 -0.87 -18.22 4.17
CA ILE A 83 -1.45 -17.74 5.45
C ILE A 83 -0.87 -16.39 5.83
N TYR A 84 0.46 -16.24 5.79
CA TYR A 84 1.12 -14.98 6.11
C TYR A 84 0.63 -13.83 5.23
N LEU A 85 0.51 -14.05 3.91
CA LEU A 85 0.01 -13.06 2.96
C LEU A 85 -1.45 -12.69 3.24
N LYS A 86 -2.31 -13.64 3.60
CA LYS A 86 -3.72 -13.36 3.99
C LYS A 86 -3.82 -12.44 5.20
N TYR A 87 -3.04 -12.68 6.26
CA TYR A 87 -3.02 -11.81 7.43
C TYR A 87 -2.37 -10.45 7.14
N ALA A 88 -1.31 -10.41 6.33
CA ALA A 88 -0.66 -9.18 5.91
C ALA A 88 -1.60 -8.27 5.10
N LEU A 89 -2.55 -8.86 4.36
CA LEU A 89 -3.54 -8.12 3.59
C LEU A 89 -4.46 -7.27 4.48
N ILE A 90 -4.84 -7.77 5.65
CA ILE A 90 -5.66 -7.04 6.63
C ILE A 90 -4.85 -5.90 7.29
N GLY A 91 -3.52 -6.03 7.37
CA GLY A 91 -2.63 -4.99 7.91
C GLY A 91 -2.34 -3.83 6.96
N LEU A 92 -2.51 -4.01 5.64
CA LEU A 92 -2.25 -3.00 4.61
C LEU A 92 -3.06 -1.70 4.79
N PRO A 93 -4.39 -1.75 5.04
CA PRO A 93 -5.19 -0.55 5.34
C PRO A 93 -4.68 0.21 6.56
N ALA A 94 -4.31 -0.51 7.62
CA ALA A 94 -3.80 0.09 8.85
C ALA A 94 -2.45 0.81 8.61
N TYR A 95 -1.57 0.20 7.81
CA TYR A 95 -0.29 0.81 7.45
C TYR A 95 -0.45 2.04 6.56
N ALA A 96 -1.36 2.00 5.59
CA ALA A 96 -1.65 3.14 4.72
C ALA A 96 -2.18 4.33 5.53
N PHE A 97 -3.11 4.09 6.44
CA PHE A 97 -3.64 5.10 7.34
C PHE A 97 -2.55 5.69 8.25
N ASN A 98 -1.70 4.83 8.83
CA ASN A 98 -0.60 5.26 9.69
C ASN A 98 0.41 6.14 8.93
N SER A 99 0.69 5.81 7.66
CA SER A 99 1.64 6.55 6.82
C SER A 99 1.15 7.96 6.46
N ILE A 100 -0.17 8.18 6.37
CA ILE A 100 -0.78 9.49 6.11
C ILE A 100 -0.86 10.34 7.39
N SER A 101 -1.06 9.69 8.54
CA SER A 101 -1.22 10.35 9.84
C SER A 101 0.12 10.83 10.44
N ARG A 102 1.24 10.48 9.84
CA ARG A 102 2.59 10.72 10.37
C ARG A 102 3.13 12.07 9.89
#